data_AF-A0A259JBR0-F1
#
_entry.id   AF-A0A259JBR0-F1
#
_cell.length_a   1.000
_cell.length_b   1.000
_cell.length_c   1.000
_cell.angle_alpha   90.00
_cell.angle_beta   90.00
_cell.angle_gamma   90.00
#
_symmetry.space_group_name_H-M   'P 1'
#
loop_
_entity.id
_entity.type
_entity.pdbx_description
1 polymer ?
#
loop_
_entity_poly.entity_id
_entity_poly.type
_entity_poly.pdbx_seq_one_letter_code
_entity_poly.pdbx_strand_id
1 'polypeptide(L)'
;MRSGKGGPDQQKWADAIKVVLPVFEGGGTHVNVSGASVAKNAPNKDNAIRLLEFAVSPEMQAIYAKANFEYPVVATATIDPVIANLGPLKVDTISLVEVAKARKKASELIDKVGFDN
;
A
#
# COMPACT_ATOMS: atom_id res chain seq x y z
N MET A 1 -9.24 -6.50 -15.01
CA MET A 1 -8.37 -5.51 -14.35
C MET A 1 -8.22 -4.29 -15.23
N ARG A 2 -8.17 -3.08 -14.67
CA ARG A 2 -8.00 -1.82 -15.45
C ARG A 2 -6.74 -1.77 -16.31
N SER A 3 -5.74 -2.58 -15.99
CA SER A 3 -4.49 -2.71 -16.74
C SER A 3 -4.63 -3.43 -18.09
N GLY A 4 -5.80 -3.98 -18.42
CA GLY A 4 -6.02 -4.72 -19.68
C GLY A 4 -5.43 -6.14 -19.72
N LYS A 5 -4.50 -6.49 -18.81
CA LYS A 5 -3.85 -7.83 -18.76
C LYS A 5 -4.83 -9.00 -18.64
N GLY A 6 -6.00 -8.77 -18.05
CA GLY A 6 -7.03 -9.80 -17.85
C GLY A 6 -8.00 -9.98 -19.01
N GLY A 7 -7.81 -9.27 -20.13
CA GLY A 7 -8.69 -9.31 -21.30
C GLY A 7 -9.86 -8.31 -21.27
N PRO A 8 -10.64 -8.21 -22.36
CA PRO A 8 -11.66 -7.17 -22.56
C PRO A 8 -12.78 -7.17 -21.52
N ASP A 9 -13.32 -8.34 -21.16
CA ASP A 9 -14.42 -8.44 -20.19
C ASP A 9 -14.01 -7.93 -18.80
N GLN A 10 -12.79 -8.30 -18.40
CA GLN A 10 -12.19 -7.86 -17.16
C GLN A 10 -11.89 -6.36 -17.11
N GLN A 11 -11.64 -5.73 -18.26
CA GLN A 11 -11.49 -4.28 -18.36
C GLN A 11 -12.86 -3.61 -18.20
N LYS A 12 -13.88 -4.09 -18.91
CA LYS A 12 -15.27 -3.63 -18.80
C LYS A 12 -15.80 -3.68 -17.37
N TRP A 13 -15.54 -4.77 -16.62
CA TRP A 13 -15.93 -4.85 -15.21
C TRP A 13 -15.21 -3.83 -14.34
N ALA A 14 -13.93 -3.58 -14.61
CA ALA A 14 -13.14 -2.64 -13.83
C ALA A 14 -13.55 -1.17 -14.09
N ASP A 15 -14.00 -0.86 -15.31
CA ASP A 15 -14.55 0.44 -15.69
C ASP A 15 -15.93 0.69 -15.06
N ALA A 16 -16.70 -0.38 -14.80
CA ALA A 16 -17.97 -0.30 -14.08
C ALA A 16 -17.82 -0.07 -12.57
N ILE A 17 -16.61 -0.21 -12.02
CA ILE A 17 -16.33 0.01 -10.60
C ILE A 17 -15.85 1.45 -10.40
N LYS A 18 -16.45 2.18 -9.46
CA LYS A 18 -15.91 3.45 -8.96
C LYS A 18 -15.05 3.17 -7.72
N VAL A 19 -13.76 3.46 -7.80
CA VAL A 19 -12.91 3.46 -6.60
C VAL A 19 -13.13 4.77 -5.86
N VAL A 20 -13.32 4.67 -4.56
CA VAL A 20 -13.36 5.81 -3.65
C VAL A 20 -12.14 5.72 -2.72
N LEU A 21 -11.50 6.86 -2.49
CA LEU A 21 -10.43 7.00 -1.49
C LEU A 21 -11.05 7.70 -0.27
N PRO A 22 -11.74 6.97 0.63
CA PRO A 22 -12.43 7.57 1.75
C PRO A 22 -11.44 8.22 2.70
N VAL A 23 -11.88 9.25 3.42
CA VAL A 23 -11.09 9.91 4.46
C VAL A 23 -11.83 9.83 5.79
N PHE A 24 -11.11 9.60 6.88
CA PHE A 24 -11.68 9.73 8.21
C PHE A 24 -12.00 11.20 8.53
N GLU A 25 -13.03 11.42 9.36
CA GLU A 25 -13.29 12.74 9.93
C GLU A 25 -12.07 13.19 10.76
N GLY A 26 -11.58 14.41 10.48
CA GLY A 26 -10.35 14.91 11.09
C GLY A 26 -9.06 14.22 10.62
N GLY A 27 -9.13 13.30 9.66
CA GLY A 27 -8.00 12.51 9.18
C GLY A 27 -7.87 12.44 7.65
N GLY A 28 -7.34 11.32 7.18
CA GLY A 28 -7.13 11.02 5.76
C GLY A 28 -7.58 9.60 5.41
N THR A 29 -7.21 9.15 4.21
CA THR A 29 -7.34 7.78 3.76
C THR A 29 -6.35 6.91 4.50
N HIS A 30 -6.84 5.86 5.15
CA HIS A 30 -5.97 4.84 5.73
C HIS A 30 -5.10 4.22 4.64
N VAL A 31 -3.80 4.18 4.92
CA VAL A 31 -2.81 3.47 4.11
C VAL A 31 -2.10 2.44 4.96
N ASN A 32 -1.55 1.42 4.31
CA ASN A 32 -0.63 0.48 4.91
C ASN A 32 0.61 0.36 4.01
N VAL A 33 1.64 -0.35 4.47
CA VAL A 33 2.92 -0.44 3.75
C VAL A 33 3.35 -1.88 3.56
N SER A 34 3.93 -2.14 2.40
CA SER A 34 4.87 -3.23 2.20
C SER A 34 6.21 -2.82 2.83
N GLY A 35 6.55 -3.43 3.96
CA GLY A 35 7.75 -3.11 4.73
C GLY A 35 8.83 -4.19 4.63
N ALA A 36 10.08 -3.80 4.88
CA ALA A 36 11.21 -4.72 4.97
C ALA A 36 12.13 -4.33 6.13
N SER A 37 12.93 -5.29 6.62
CA SER A 37 13.84 -5.09 7.74
C SER A 37 15.03 -6.03 7.64
N VAL A 38 16.18 -5.61 8.19
CA VAL A 38 17.35 -6.48 8.28
C VAL A 38 17.19 -7.43 9.47
N ALA A 39 17.26 -8.74 9.20
CA ALA A 39 17.19 -9.74 10.25
C ALA A 39 18.36 -9.58 11.24
N LYS A 40 18.11 -9.87 12.53
CA LYS A 40 19.09 -9.69 13.62
C LYS A 40 20.43 -10.37 13.36
N ASN A 41 20.41 -11.55 12.73
CA ASN A 41 21.58 -12.37 12.45
C ASN A 41 21.86 -12.48 10.94
N ALA A 42 21.57 -11.44 10.16
CA ALA A 42 21.81 -11.44 8.72
C ALA A 42 23.31 -11.70 8.42
N PRO A 43 23.66 -12.79 7.69
CA PRO A 43 25.06 -13.14 7.44
C PRO A 43 25.78 -12.12 6.57
N ASN A 44 25.03 -11.35 5.77
CA ASN A 44 25.52 -10.29 4.89
C ASN A 44 24.80 -8.97 5.21
N LYS A 45 24.94 -8.49 6.46
CA LYS A 45 24.23 -7.31 6.97
C LYS A 45 24.39 -6.08 6.07
N ASP A 46 25.60 -5.78 5.63
CA ASP A 46 25.88 -4.60 4.80
C ASP A 46 25.16 -4.66 3.45
N ASN A 47 25.11 -5.84 2.82
CA ASN A 47 24.38 -6.01 1.56
C ASN A 47 22.86 -5.96 1.76
N ALA A 48 22.35 -6.44 2.91
CA ALA A 48 20.95 -6.29 3.24
C ALA A 48 20.56 -4.82 3.41
N ILE A 49 21.43 -4.01 4.04
CA ILE A 49 21.23 -2.55 4.14
C ILE A 49 21.20 -1.92 2.76
N ARG A 50 22.20 -2.21 1.90
CA ARG A 50 22.25 -1.71 0.51
C ARG A 50 21.02 -2.09 -0.30
N LEU A 51 20.46 -3.28 -0.09
CA LEU A 51 19.23 -3.71 -0.75
C LEU A 51 18.04 -2.86 -0.30
N LEU A 52 17.92 -2.56 0.99
CA LEU A 52 16.84 -1.70 1.49
C LEU A 52 16.99 -0.25 0.99
N GLU A 53 18.22 0.28 0.94
CA GLU A 53 18.53 1.59 0.35
C GLU A 53 18.14 1.63 -1.13
N PHE A 54 18.50 0.58 -1.89
CA PHE A 54 18.10 0.45 -3.28
C PHE A 54 16.58 0.34 -3.45
N ALA A 55 15.89 -0.39 -2.57
CA ALA A 55 14.43 -0.54 -2.60
C ALA A 55 13.68 0.79 -2.43
N VAL A 56 14.30 1.78 -1.78
CA VAL A 56 13.77 3.15 -1.65
C VAL A 56 14.44 4.15 -2.59
N SER A 57 15.11 3.68 -3.65
CA SER A 57 15.53 4.55 -4.75
C SER A 57 14.34 4.92 -5.64
N PRO A 58 14.34 6.09 -6.30
CA PRO A 58 13.25 6.48 -7.21
C PRO A 58 13.03 5.47 -8.35
N GLU A 59 14.11 4.92 -8.90
CA GLU A 59 14.06 3.93 -9.98
C GLU A 59 13.39 2.63 -9.51
N MET A 60 13.85 2.05 -8.40
CA MET A 60 13.29 0.79 -7.91
C MET A 60 11.85 0.97 -7.42
N GLN A 61 11.52 2.10 -6.80
CA GLN A 61 10.13 2.42 -6.41
C GLN A 61 9.21 2.51 -7.62
N ALA A 62 9.64 3.13 -8.72
CA ALA A 62 8.84 3.19 -9.95
C ALA A 62 8.60 1.79 -10.55
N ILE A 63 9.63 0.91 -10.52
CA ILE A 63 9.50 -0.48 -10.98
C ILE A 63 8.52 -1.25 -10.09
N TYR A 64 8.70 -1.18 -8.77
CA TYR A 64 7.90 -1.93 -7.80
C TYR A 64 6.43 -1.48 -7.81
N ALA A 65 6.19 -0.17 -7.75
CA ALA A 65 4.85 0.42 -7.80
C ALA A 65 4.10 0.04 -9.07
N LYS A 66 4.78 0.05 -10.23
CA LYS A 66 4.20 -0.39 -11.52
C LYS A 66 3.90 -1.89 -11.55
N ALA A 67 4.77 -2.72 -10.98
CA ALA A 67 4.59 -4.16 -10.99
C ALA A 67 3.39 -4.59 -10.13
N ASN A 68 3.22 -3.96 -8.97
CA ASN A 68 2.20 -4.32 -7.99
C ASN A 68 0.95 -3.44 -7.99
N PHE A 69 0.94 -2.36 -8.78
CA PHE A 69 -0.11 -1.33 -8.72
C PHE A 69 -0.24 -0.74 -7.30
N GLU A 70 0.89 -0.39 -6.69
CA GLU A 70 0.97 0.29 -5.39
C GLU A 70 1.33 1.78 -5.57
N TYR A 71 1.16 2.59 -4.52
CA TYR A 71 1.71 3.95 -4.47
C TYR A 71 3.17 3.89 -4.01
N PRO A 72 4.11 4.55 -4.70
CA PRO A 72 5.48 4.64 -4.22
C PRO A 72 5.55 5.49 -2.95
N VAL A 73 6.43 5.12 -2.02
CA VAL A 73 6.66 5.91 -0.79
C VAL A 73 7.62 7.08 -1.02
N VAL A 74 8.39 7.03 -2.11
CA VAL A 74 9.32 8.08 -2.52
C VAL A 74 8.61 9.05 -3.46
N ALA A 75 8.49 10.31 -3.04
CA ALA A 75 7.75 11.35 -3.77
C ALA A 75 8.28 11.63 -5.19
N THR A 76 9.56 11.35 -5.45
CA THR A 76 10.18 11.57 -6.77
C THR A 76 10.06 10.35 -7.70
N ALA A 77 9.45 9.25 -7.25
CA ALA A 77 9.22 8.09 -8.09
C ALA A 77 7.97 8.26 -8.96
N THR A 78 8.00 7.73 -10.18
CA THR A 78 6.85 7.75 -11.09
C THR A 78 5.73 6.84 -10.57
N ILE A 79 4.50 7.38 -10.54
CA ILE A 79 3.29 6.64 -10.20
C ILE A 79 2.72 6.00 -11.46
N ASP A 80 2.27 4.74 -11.37
CA ASP A 80 1.61 4.08 -12.50
C ASP A 80 0.31 4.80 -12.88
N PRO A 81 0.01 5.01 -14.18
CA PRO A 81 -1.20 5.69 -14.62
C PRO A 81 -2.51 5.08 -14.09
N VAL A 82 -2.56 3.75 -13.92
CA VAL A 82 -3.75 3.07 -13.37
C VAL A 82 -4.01 3.54 -11.93
N ILE A 83 -2.96 3.74 -11.16
CA ILE A 83 -3.02 4.22 -9.77
C ILE A 83 -3.25 5.72 -9.72
N ALA A 84 -2.57 6.51 -10.54
CA ALA A 84 -2.78 7.95 -10.63
C ALA A 84 -4.25 8.30 -11.00
N ASN A 85 -4.88 7.49 -11.85
CA ASN A 85 -6.28 7.66 -12.26
C ASN A 85 -7.30 7.37 -11.15
N LEU A 86 -6.89 6.80 -10.00
CA LEU A 86 -7.78 6.65 -8.84
C LEU A 86 -8.08 7.98 -8.15
N GLY A 87 -7.33 9.04 -8.48
CA GLY A 87 -7.47 10.37 -7.91
C GLY A 87 -6.43 10.66 -6.81
N PRO A 88 -6.46 11.86 -6.25
CA PRO A 88 -5.49 12.28 -5.24
C PRO A 88 -5.67 11.49 -3.95
N LEU A 89 -4.60 10.84 -3.49
CA LEU A 89 -4.57 10.15 -2.20
C LEU A 89 -4.25 11.15 -1.09
N LYS A 90 -5.23 11.43 -0.22
CA LYS A 90 -5.01 12.22 1.01
C LYS A 90 -4.67 11.27 2.15
N VAL A 91 -3.39 10.99 2.37
CA VAL A 91 -2.92 10.02 3.37
C VAL A 91 -3.28 10.45 4.81
N ASP A 92 -3.79 9.51 5.62
CA ASP A 92 -3.93 9.71 7.06
C ASP A 92 -2.56 9.77 7.76
N THR A 93 -2.38 10.73 8.66
CA THR A 93 -1.11 10.97 9.37
C THR A 93 -0.94 10.12 10.62
N ILE A 94 -1.92 9.29 11.00
CA ILE A 94 -1.77 8.37 12.13
C ILE A 94 -0.57 7.44 11.92
N SER A 95 0.26 7.29 12.97
CA SER A 95 1.41 6.40 12.91
C SER A 95 0.96 4.94 12.79
N LEU A 96 1.55 4.21 11.83
CA LEU A 96 1.33 2.76 11.70
C LEU A 96 1.75 1.98 12.96
N VAL A 97 2.64 2.53 13.78
CA VAL A 97 3.00 1.94 15.08
C VAL A 97 1.84 2.04 16.06
N GLU A 98 1.13 3.17 16.09
CA GLU A 98 -0.08 3.32 16.92
C GLU A 98 -1.21 2.41 16.43
N VAL A 99 -1.38 2.29 15.11
CA VAL A 99 -2.31 1.32 14.51
C VAL A 99 -1.95 -0.11 14.93
N ALA A 100 -0.68 -0.49 14.87
CA ALA A 100 -0.22 -1.81 15.27
C ALA A 100 -0.45 -2.10 16.76
N LYS A 101 -0.26 -1.12 17.65
CA LYS A 101 -0.57 -1.25 19.09
C LYS A 101 -2.05 -1.56 19.34
N ALA A 102 -2.95 -1.05 18.50
CA ALA A 102 -4.39 -1.29 18.60
C ALA A 102 -4.85 -2.64 18.05
N ARG A 103 -3.99 -3.42 17.39
CA ARG A 103 -4.35 -4.67 16.69
C ARG A 103 -5.14 -5.66 17.55
N LYS A 104 -4.72 -5.88 18.81
CA LYS A 104 -5.42 -6.81 19.72
C LYS A 104 -6.85 -6.35 19.99
N LYS A 105 -7.02 -5.07 20.36
CA LYS A 105 -8.33 -4.48 20.63
C LYS A 105 -9.23 -4.51 19.39
N ALA A 106 -8.68 -4.28 18.21
CA ALA A 106 -9.43 -4.38 16.96
C ALA A 106 -9.96 -5.81 16.72
N SER A 107 -9.13 -6.83 16.96
CA SER A 107 -9.55 -8.24 16.87
C SER A 107 -10.69 -8.55 17.85
N GLU A 108 -10.55 -8.15 19.12
CA GLU A 108 -11.58 -8.37 20.14
C GLU A 108 -12.91 -7.67 19.79
N LEU A 109 -12.86 -6.54 19.09
CA LEU A 109 -14.07 -5.85 18.61
C LEU A 109 -14.75 -6.61 17.48
N ILE A 110 -13.99 -7.15 16.52
CA ILE A 110 -14.51 -7.97 15.42
C ILE A 110 -15.25 -9.19 15.98
N ASP A 111 -14.63 -9.90 16.92
CA ASP A 111 -15.22 -11.07 17.58
C ASP A 111 -16.51 -10.68 18.33
N LYS A 112 -16.46 -9.57 19.08
CA LYS A 112 -17.59 -9.09 19.89
C LYS A 112 -18.83 -8.75 19.05
N VAL A 113 -18.65 -8.21 17.85
CA VAL A 113 -19.77 -7.87 16.96
C VAL A 113 -20.17 -9.03 16.04
N GLY A 114 -19.44 -10.15 16.07
CA GLY A 114 -19.70 -11.31 15.22
C GLY A 114 -19.67 -10.97 13.74
N PHE A 115 -18.68 -10.20 13.31
CA PHE A 115 -18.63 -9.58 11.97
C PHE A 115 -18.70 -10.58 10.80
N ASP A 116 -18.34 -11.83 11.03
CA ASP A 116 -18.26 -12.92 10.06
C ASP A 116 -19.22 -14.10 10.34
N ASN A 117 -20.23 -13.91 11.20
CA ASN A 117 -21.28 -14.90 11.47
C ASN A 117 -22.42 -14.91 10.44
#